data_AF-A0A355QZC7-F1
#
_entry.id   AF-A0A355QZC7-F1
#
_cell.length_a   1.000
_cell.length_b   1.000
_cell.length_c   1.000
_cell.angle_alpha   90.00
_cell.angle_beta   90.00
_cell.angle_gamma   90.00
#
_symmetry.space_group_name_H-M   'P 1'
#
loop_
_entity.id
_entity.type
_entity.pdbx_description
1 polymer ?
#
loop_
_entity_poly.entity_id
_entity_poly.type
_entity_poly.pdbx_seq_one_letter_code
_entity_poly.pdbx_strand_id
1 'polypeptide(L)'
;MAIAVPLNEGAGPSLKQRLKHAERVNRWKAQALIAPLALFLLLVFLVPIAALLYKSVGNPEVVGGLPRTVEIISQWDGKSLPGEDVYKALSQDLAESRKNQTLGDLSKRLNMELAGYRSLLTKTARALPFKAEPASYKEALQAVDERWGDPAYWQAIRRNTSSVTSFYLLASVDHRIDDLGELAKATPDQAIYLDIFVRTLWMGVVITTICLVLAYPLAYLLANLPTRQSNLLMILVLLPFWTSILVRVAAWIVLLQSGGLI
;
A
#
# COMPACT_ATOMS: atom_id res chain seq x y z
N MET A 1 -13.24 83.61 33.19
CA MET A 1 -14.06 82.66 32.40
C MET A 1 -13.14 82.04 31.35
N ALA A 2 -12.46 80.95 31.70
CA ALA A 2 -11.61 80.19 30.78
C ALA A 2 -12.32 78.86 30.54
N ILE A 3 -12.93 78.75 29.36
CA ILE A 3 -13.73 77.60 28.94
C ILE A 3 -12.74 76.48 28.60
N ALA A 4 -12.81 75.38 29.34
CA ALA A 4 -12.11 74.14 28.99
C ALA A 4 -12.63 73.65 27.64
N VAL A 5 -11.78 73.69 26.62
CA VAL A 5 -12.04 73.09 25.31
C VAL A 5 -12.04 71.58 25.52
N PRO A 6 -13.13 70.85 25.21
CA PRO A 6 -13.11 69.41 25.26
C PRO A 6 -12.12 68.93 24.19
N LEU A 7 -11.18 68.07 24.58
CA LEU A 7 -10.28 67.40 23.65
C LEU A 7 -11.15 66.55 22.73
N ASN A 8 -11.48 67.14 21.58
CA ASN A 8 -12.23 66.56 20.51
C ASN A 8 -11.59 65.21 20.16
N GLU A 9 -12.34 64.13 20.33
CA GLU A 9 -11.96 62.79 19.90
C GLU A 9 -11.61 62.85 18.41
N GLY A 10 -10.31 62.89 18.12
CA GLY A 10 -9.80 63.01 16.76
C GLY A 10 -10.35 61.87 15.91
N ALA A 11 -10.79 62.21 14.70
CA ALA A 11 -11.31 61.35 13.65
C ALA A 11 -10.30 60.26 13.24
N GLY A 12 -10.10 59.27 14.10
CA GLY A 12 -9.17 58.18 13.93
C GLY A 12 -9.72 56.89 14.53
N PRO A 13 -9.38 55.72 13.96
CA PRO A 13 -9.89 54.46 14.46
C PRO A 13 -9.45 54.24 15.91
N SER A 14 -10.40 53.79 16.74
CA SER A 14 -10.20 53.53 18.18
C SER A 14 -9.04 52.57 18.43
N LEU A 15 -8.39 52.67 19.59
CA LEU A 15 -7.28 51.79 20.01
C LEU A 15 -7.64 50.30 19.88
N LYS A 16 -8.89 49.92 20.18
CA LYS A 16 -9.40 48.54 20.02
C LYS A 16 -9.42 48.09 18.55
N GLN A 17 -9.76 48.98 17.61
CA GLN A 17 -9.76 48.67 16.17
C GLN A 17 -8.33 48.52 15.63
N ARG A 18 -7.40 49.38 16.08
CA ARG A 18 -5.97 49.28 15.72
C ARG A 18 -5.33 47.99 16.23
N LEU A 19 -5.64 47.60 17.47
CA LEU A 19 -5.16 46.34 18.07
C LEU A 19 -5.65 45.12 17.29
N LYS A 20 -6.96 45.03 16.99
CA LYS A 20 -7.53 43.91 16.22
C LYS A 20 -6.94 43.81 14.81
N HIS A 21 -6.67 44.93 14.15
CA HIS A 21 -6.04 44.93 12.84
C HIS A 21 -4.59 44.42 12.92
N ALA A 22 -3.81 44.90 13.90
CA ALA A 22 -2.44 44.45 14.13
C ALA A 22 -2.36 42.95 14.49
N GLU A 23 -3.26 42.46 15.34
CA GLU A 23 -3.37 41.03 15.68
C GLU A 23 -3.70 40.17 14.46
N ARG A 24 -4.61 40.62 13.60
CA ARG A 24 -4.97 39.90 12.38
C ARG A 24 -3.79 39.81 11.42
N VAL A 25 -3.05 40.91 11.22
CA VAL A 25 -1.84 40.92 10.39
C VAL A 25 -0.75 40.01 10.96
N ASN A 26 -0.52 40.03 12.27
CA ASN A 26 0.48 39.17 12.90
C ASN A 26 0.09 37.69 12.84
N ARG A 27 -1.21 37.34 13.00
CA ARG A 27 -1.71 35.97 12.81
C ARG A 27 -1.52 35.49 11.37
N TRP A 28 -1.84 36.33 10.38
CA TRP A 28 -1.60 36.00 8.97
C TRP A 28 -0.12 35.82 8.64
N LYS A 29 0.76 36.66 9.20
CA LYS A 29 2.22 36.48 9.06
C LYS A 29 2.70 35.18 9.69
N ALA A 30 2.23 34.85 10.89
CA ALA A 30 2.57 33.57 11.56
C ALA A 30 2.07 32.37 10.76
N GLN A 31 0.84 32.43 10.23
CA GLN A 31 0.31 31.39 9.33
C GLN A 31 1.10 31.30 8.03
N ALA A 32 1.49 32.42 7.43
CA ALA A 32 2.31 32.45 6.23
C ALA A 32 3.72 31.87 6.45
N LEU A 33 4.28 31.99 7.65
CA LEU A 33 5.57 31.38 8.02
C LEU A 33 5.45 29.85 8.19
N ILE A 34 4.31 29.35 8.68
CA ILE A 34 4.07 27.92 8.91
C ILE A 34 3.50 27.23 7.65
N ALA A 35 2.79 27.97 6.79
CA ALA A 35 2.10 27.43 5.62
C ALA A 35 3.01 26.64 4.66
N PRO A 36 4.26 27.05 4.35
CA PRO A 36 5.17 26.27 3.51
C PRO A 36 5.49 24.90 4.12
N LEU A 37 5.73 24.83 5.43
CA LEU A 37 6.03 23.58 6.13
C LEU A 37 4.79 22.67 6.18
N ALA A 38 3.62 23.25 6.48
CA ALA A 38 2.37 22.50 6.49
C ALA A 38 2.00 21.97 5.10
N LEU A 39 2.18 22.78 4.06
CA LEU A 39 1.98 22.39 2.67
C LEU A 39 2.96 21.29 2.26
N PHE A 40 4.23 21.42 2.63
CA PHE A 40 5.23 20.38 2.41
C PHE A 40 4.83 19.06 3.06
N LEU A 41 4.43 19.07 4.34
CA LEU A 41 3.96 17.87 5.03
C LEU A 41 2.72 17.26 4.36
N LEU A 42 1.74 18.08 3.97
CA LEU A 42 0.54 17.63 3.27
C LEU A 42 0.89 16.96 1.93
N LEU A 43 1.74 17.59 1.13
CA LEU A 43 2.11 17.09 -0.19
C LEU A 43 3.01 15.86 -0.13
N VAL A 44 3.95 15.81 0.81
CA VAL A 44 4.94 14.72 0.88
C VAL A 44 4.43 13.51 1.65
N PHE A 45 3.58 13.70 2.66
CA PHE A 45 3.03 12.59 3.44
C PHE A 45 1.59 12.25 3.04
N LEU A 46 0.69 13.24 3.01
CA LEU A 46 -0.75 12.96 2.86
C LEU A 46 -1.09 12.47 1.44
N VAL A 47 -0.50 13.07 0.40
CA VAL A 47 -0.76 12.69 -0.99
C VAL A 47 -0.27 11.27 -1.29
N PRO A 48 0.97 10.86 -0.96
CA PRO A 48 1.40 9.48 -1.17
C PRO A 48 0.58 8.47 -0.36
N ILE A 49 0.18 8.80 0.87
CA ILE A 49 -0.69 7.94 1.68
C ILE A 49 -2.04 7.77 0.99
N ALA A 50 -2.68 8.85 0.55
CA ALA A 50 -3.95 8.78 -0.18
C ALA A 50 -3.83 7.98 -1.48
N ALA A 51 -2.74 8.18 -2.24
CA ALA A 51 -2.47 7.43 -3.46
C ALA A 51 -2.26 5.93 -3.18
N LEU A 52 -1.56 5.58 -2.10
CA LEU A 52 -1.38 4.19 -1.67
C LEU A 52 -2.70 3.56 -1.23
N LEU A 53 -3.54 4.29 -0.49
CA LEU A 53 -4.87 3.83 -0.09
C LEU A 53 -5.77 3.59 -1.30
N TYR A 54 -5.76 4.51 -2.28
CA TYR A 54 -6.49 4.30 -3.52
C TYR A 54 -5.96 3.08 -4.31
N LYS A 55 -4.63 2.94 -4.40
CA LYS A 55 -3.99 1.79 -5.06
C LYS A 55 -4.28 0.47 -4.34
N SER A 56 -4.55 0.49 -3.03
CA SER A 56 -4.87 -0.72 -2.26
C SER A 56 -6.22 -1.35 -2.61
N VAL A 57 -7.11 -0.60 -3.26
CA VAL A 57 -8.43 -1.09 -3.71
C VAL A 57 -8.56 -1.13 -5.22
N GLY A 58 -7.66 -0.48 -5.96
CA GLY A 58 -7.67 -0.47 -7.42
C GLY A 58 -7.19 -1.80 -8.04
N ASN A 59 -7.84 -2.20 -9.13
CA ASN A 59 -7.50 -3.36 -9.95
C ASN A 59 -7.63 -3.07 -11.46
N PRO A 60 -6.85 -2.11 -12.00
CA PRO A 60 -6.97 -1.69 -13.39
C PRO A 60 -6.41 -2.72 -14.39
N GLU A 61 -5.62 -3.71 -13.95
CA GLU A 61 -4.82 -4.56 -14.83
C GLU A 61 -5.68 -5.44 -15.74
N VAL A 62 -6.77 -6.01 -15.20
CA VAL A 62 -7.68 -6.87 -15.97
C VAL A 62 -8.63 -6.05 -16.83
N VAL A 63 -9.21 -4.98 -16.29
CA VAL A 63 -10.13 -4.09 -17.02
C VAL A 63 -9.42 -3.37 -18.18
N GLY A 64 -8.19 -2.89 -17.95
CA GLY A 64 -7.39 -2.22 -18.97
C GLY A 64 -6.70 -3.18 -19.93
N GLY A 65 -6.36 -4.39 -19.49
CA GLY A 65 -5.72 -5.41 -20.33
C GLY A 65 -6.71 -6.21 -21.20
N LEU A 66 -7.94 -6.40 -20.72
CA LEU A 66 -8.97 -7.22 -21.38
C LEU A 66 -10.31 -6.47 -21.53
N PRO A 67 -10.34 -5.27 -22.15
CA PRO A 67 -11.55 -4.44 -22.16
C PRO A 67 -12.74 -5.13 -22.84
N ARG A 68 -12.54 -5.82 -23.97
CA ARG A 68 -13.63 -6.50 -24.70
C ARG A 68 -14.10 -7.75 -23.96
N THR A 69 -13.16 -8.49 -23.41
CA THR A 69 -13.45 -9.72 -22.65
C THR A 69 -14.24 -9.40 -21.40
N VAL A 70 -13.84 -8.36 -20.66
CA VAL A 70 -14.52 -7.91 -19.42
C VAL A 70 -15.95 -7.49 -19.69
N GLU A 71 -16.21 -6.78 -20.79
CA GLU A 71 -17.56 -6.36 -21.19
C GLU A 71 -18.48 -7.56 -21.41
N ILE A 72 -18.04 -8.56 -22.19
CA ILE A 72 -18.86 -9.72 -22.56
C ILE A 72 -18.98 -10.72 -21.40
N ILE A 73 -17.87 -11.03 -20.71
CA ILE A 73 -17.84 -12.05 -19.65
C ILE A 73 -18.65 -11.64 -18.41
N SER A 74 -18.94 -10.34 -18.24
CA SER A 74 -19.78 -9.84 -17.16
C SER A 74 -21.19 -10.43 -17.18
N GLN A 75 -21.71 -10.76 -18.37
CA GLN A 75 -23.05 -11.31 -18.60
C GLN A 75 -23.13 -12.83 -18.44
N TRP A 76 -21.98 -13.51 -18.42
CA TRP A 76 -21.90 -14.97 -18.29
C TRP A 76 -22.25 -15.43 -16.87
N ASP A 77 -22.88 -16.60 -16.75
CA ASP A 77 -23.43 -17.15 -15.50
C ASP A 77 -22.34 -17.58 -14.48
N GLY A 78 -21.13 -17.84 -14.94
CA GLY A 78 -19.99 -18.26 -14.13
C GLY A 78 -19.90 -19.76 -13.87
N LYS A 79 -20.79 -20.60 -14.42
CA LYS A 79 -20.86 -22.03 -14.08
C LYS A 79 -20.31 -22.92 -15.18
N SER A 80 -20.71 -22.69 -16.43
CA SER A 80 -20.28 -23.49 -17.60
C SER A 80 -19.10 -22.84 -18.31
N LEU A 81 -18.50 -23.47 -19.32
CA LEU A 81 -17.60 -22.73 -20.20
C LEU A 81 -18.33 -21.56 -20.87
N PRO A 82 -17.66 -20.40 -21.03
CA PRO A 82 -18.28 -19.24 -21.66
C PRO A 82 -18.52 -19.46 -23.16
N GLY A 83 -19.30 -18.56 -23.76
CA GLY A 83 -19.59 -18.58 -25.19
C GLY A 83 -18.37 -18.29 -26.08
N GLU A 84 -18.50 -18.64 -27.35
CA GLU A 84 -17.47 -18.46 -28.40
C GLU A 84 -17.01 -16.98 -28.54
N ASP A 85 -17.93 -16.06 -28.29
CA ASP A 85 -17.72 -14.62 -28.25
C ASP A 85 -16.70 -14.18 -27.20
N VAL A 86 -16.73 -14.78 -26.01
CA VAL A 86 -15.76 -14.51 -24.93
C VAL A 86 -14.36 -15.00 -25.31
N TYR A 87 -14.25 -16.18 -25.92
CA TYR A 87 -12.97 -16.71 -26.42
C TYR A 87 -12.38 -15.82 -27.53
N LYS A 88 -13.24 -15.35 -28.45
CA LYS A 88 -12.84 -14.40 -29.50
C LYS A 88 -12.35 -13.08 -28.90
N ALA A 89 -13.09 -12.48 -27.99
CA ALA A 89 -12.71 -11.23 -27.32
C ALA A 89 -11.37 -11.36 -26.58
N LEU A 90 -11.18 -12.45 -25.82
CA LEU A 90 -9.93 -12.74 -25.13
C LEU A 90 -8.74 -12.81 -26.10
N SER A 91 -8.91 -13.50 -27.23
CA SER A 91 -7.82 -13.63 -28.21
C SER A 91 -7.38 -12.27 -28.78
N GLN A 92 -8.32 -11.35 -29.00
CA GLN A 92 -8.03 -10.03 -29.52
C GLN A 92 -7.38 -9.15 -28.45
N ASP A 93 -7.93 -9.16 -27.24
CA ASP A 93 -7.40 -8.39 -26.12
C ASP A 93 -5.98 -8.84 -25.72
N LEU A 94 -5.69 -10.15 -25.75
CA LEU A 94 -4.34 -10.65 -25.45
C LEU A 94 -3.32 -10.27 -26.53
N ALA A 95 -3.72 -10.26 -27.80
CA ALA A 95 -2.86 -9.79 -28.89
C ALA A 95 -2.56 -8.29 -28.73
N GLU A 96 -3.56 -7.49 -28.35
CA GLU A 96 -3.44 -6.06 -28.11
C GLU A 96 -2.63 -5.75 -26.85
N SER A 97 -2.88 -6.44 -25.73
CA SER A 97 -2.11 -6.34 -24.50
C SER A 97 -0.64 -6.69 -24.67
N ARG A 98 -0.31 -7.64 -25.55
CA ARG A 98 1.07 -7.95 -25.90
C ARG A 98 1.73 -6.79 -26.67
N LYS A 99 1.01 -6.18 -27.61
CA LYS A 99 1.47 -5.01 -28.36
C LYS A 99 1.69 -3.79 -27.46
N ASN A 100 0.79 -3.60 -26.49
CA ASN A 100 0.83 -2.49 -25.54
C ASN A 100 1.71 -2.74 -24.31
N GLN A 101 2.39 -3.89 -24.25
CA GLN A 101 3.27 -4.31 -23.14
C GLN A 101 2.57 -4.44 -21.77
N THR A 102 1.24 -4.48 -21.72
CA THR A 102 0.42 -4.64 -20.50
C THR A 102 0.23 -6.09 -20.07
N LEU A 103 0.59 -7.06 -20.93
CA LEU A 103 0.44 -8.49 -20.66
C LEU A 103 1.15 -8.94 -19.37
N GLY A 104 2.28 -8.33 -19.02
CA GLY A 104 3.05 -8.69 -17.83
C GLY A 104 2.30 -8.45 -16.52
N ASP A 105 1.67 -7.28 -16.40
CA ASP A 105 0.90 -6.88 -15.22
C ASP A 105 -0.42 -7.65 -15.15
N LEU A 106 -1.12 -7.79 -16.28
CA LEU A 106 -2.31 -8.64 -16.42
C LEU A 106 -2.03 -10.08 -15.93
N SER A 107 -0.93 -10.65 -16.43
CA SER A 107 -0.53 -12.02 -16.07
C SER A 107 -0.14 -12.16 -14.61
N LYS A 108 0.47 -11.14 -14.02
CA LYS A 108 0.79 -11.13 -12.59
C LYS A 108 -0.49 -11.10 -11.76
N ARG A 109 -1.45 -10.23 -12.12
CA ARG A 109 -2.71 -10.06 -11.38
C ARG A 109 -3.56 -11.31 -11.38
N LEU A 110 -3.76 -11.94 -12.53
CA LEU A 110 -4.56 -13.17 -12.63
C LEU A 110 -3.86 -14.39 -12.01
N ASN A 111 -2.52 -14.39 -11.95
CA ASN A 111 -1.78 -15.44 -11.26
C ASN A 111 -1.89 -15.35 -9.73
N MET A 112 -2.25 -14.19 -9.18
CA MET A 112 -2.58 -14.07 -7.75
C MET A 112 -3.94 -14.71 -7.42
N GLU A 113 -4.87 -14.76 -8.38
CA GLU A 113 -6.16 -15.44 -8.23
C GLU A 113 -5.98 -16.96 -8.32
N LEU A 114 -5.25 -17.43 -9.32
CA LEU A 114 -5.07 -18.84 -9.58
C LEU A 114 -3.64 -19.13 -10.04
N ALA A 115 -2.98 -20.07 -9.37
CA ALA A 115 -1.60 -20.43 -9.70
C ALA A 115 -1.50 -20.96 -11.14
N GLY A 116 -0.43 -20.56 -11.84
CA GLY A 116 -0.17 -21.00 -13.22
C GLY A 116 -0.80 -20.10 -14.29
N TYR A 117 -1.68 -19.16 -13.94
CA TYR A 117 -2.31 -18.22 -14.88
C TYR A 117 -1.28 -17.44 -15.72
N ARG A 118 -0.15 -17.06 -15.11
CA ARG A 118 0.92 -16.34 -15.81
C ARG A 118 1.46 -17.13 -17.00
N SER A 119 1.69 -18.43 -16.80
CA SER A 119 2.18 -19.32 -17.85
C SER A 119 1.14 -19.51 -18.95
N LEU A 120 -0.13 -19.65 -18.58
CA LEU A 120 -1.26 -19.80 -19.49
C LEU A 120 -1.36 -18.59 -20.43
N LEU A 121 -1.40 -17.37 -19.87
CA LEU A 121 -1.49 -16.15 -20.68
C LEU A 121 -0.25 -15.92 -21.54
N THR A 122 0.95 -16.17 -21.00
CA THR A 122 2.19 -15.98 -21.76
C THR A 122 2.24 -16.94 -22.96
N LYS A 123 1.86 -18.20 -22.77
CA LYS A 123 1.81 -19.20 -23.84
C LYS A 123 0.75 -18.83 -24.89
N THR A 124 -0.43 -18.43 -24.42
CA THR A 124 -1.55 -18.03 -25.28
C THR A 124 -1.23 -16.79 -26.11
N ALA A 125 -0.74 -15.72 -25.49
CA ALA A 125 -0.39 -14.49 -26.18
C ALA A 125 0.78 -14.65 -27.17
N ARG A 126 1.66 -15.64 -26.97
CA ARG A 126 2.70 -15.99 -27.94
C ARG A 126 2.14 -16.63 -29.21
N ALA A 127 1.05 -17.38 -29.10
CA ALA A 127 0.35 -17.99 -30.22
C ALA A 127 -0.53 -17.00 -30.99
N LEU A 128 -0.73 -15.79 -30.46
CA LEU A 128 -1.60 -14.76 -31.01
C LEU A 128 -0.84 -13.63 -31.74
N PRO A 129 -1.46 -13.02 -32.78
CA PRO A 129 -2.73 -13.42 -33.40
C PRO A 129 -2.59 -14.76 -34.16
N PHE A 130 -3.68 -15.50 -34.30
CA PHE A 130 -3.68 -16.73 -35.09
C PHE A 130 -3.37 -16.42 -36.57
N LYS A 131 -2.65 -17.32 -37.24
CA LYS A 131 -2.23 -17.14 -38.65
C LYS A 131 -3.43 -17.06 -39.62
N ALA A 132 -4.52 -17.74 -39.30
CA ALA A 132 -5.80 -17.69 -39.99
C ALA A 132 -6.91 -17.55 -38.95
N GLU A 133 -8.03 -16.92 -39.31
CA GLU A 133 -9.19 -16.83 -38.43
C GLU A 133 -9.74 -18.24 -38.18
N PRO A 134 -9.74 -18.73 -36.92
CA PRO A 134 -10.19 -20.08 -36.62
C PRO A 134 -11.71 -20.19 -36.76
N ALA A 135 -12.19 -21.38 -37.13
CA ALA A 135 -13.62 -21.69 -37.15
C ALA A 135 -14.24 -21.66 -35.74
N SER A 136 -13.46 -22.09 -34.72
CA SER A 136 -13.76 -21.89 -33.31
C SER A 136 -12.50 -21.42 -32.57
N TYR A 137 -12.57 -20.21 -32.01
CA TYR A 137 -11.65 -19.66 -31.03
C TYR A 137 -11.60 -20.50 -29.75
N LYS A 138 -12.71 -21.12 -29.34
CA LYS A 138 -12.72 -22.05 -28.20
C LYS A 138 -11.80 -23.23 -28.43
N GLU A 139 -11.97 -23.94 -29.55
CA GLU A 139 -11.12 -25.08 -29.91
C GLU A 139 -9.67 -24.64 -30.14
N ALA A 140 -9.46 -23.49 -30.81
CA ALA A 140 -8.12 -22.97 -31.06
C ALA A 140 -7.36 -22.62 -29.76
N LEU A 141 -8.01 -22.01 -28.79
CA LEU A 141 -7.39 -21.68 -27.50
C LEU A 141 -7.15 -22.93 -26.66
N GLN A 142 -8.08 -23.88 -26.62
CA GLN A 142 -7.89 -25.16 -25.93
C GLN A 142 -6.75 -25.98 -26.56
N ALA A 143 -6.57 -25.92 -27.88
CA ALA A 143 -5.43 -26.54 -28.56
C ALA A 143 -4.08 -25.89 -28.19
N VAL A 144 -4.07 -24.58 -27.85
CA VAL A 144 -2.87 -23.94 -27.32
C VAL A 144 -2.60 -24.39 -25.88
N ASP A 145 -3.63 -24.44 -25.04
CA ASP A 145 -3.52 -24.92 -23.66
C ASP A 145 -4.87 -25.43 -23.14
N GLU A 146 -4.89 -26.69 -22.67
CA GLU A 146 -6.09 -27.39 -22.20
C GLU A 146 -6.79 -26.68 -21.04
N ARG A 147 -6.07 -25.88 -20.26
CA ARG A 147 -6.63 -25.10 -19.13
C ARG A 147 -7.70 -24.10 -19.55
N TRP A 148 -7.77 -23.70 -20.82
CA TRP A 148 -8.90 -22.89 -21.32
C TRP A 148 -10.23 -23.66 -21.37
N GLY A 149 -10.20 -24.97 -21.14
CA GLY A 149 -11.36 -25.83 -20.92
C GLY A 149 -11.77 -25.97 -19.46
N ASP A 150 -11.11 -25.29 -18.53
CA ASP A 150 -11.47 -25.26 -17.12
C ASP A 150 -12.22 -23.95 -16.77
N PRO A 151 -13.49 -24.00 -16.31
CA PRO A 151 -14.26 -22.83 -15.89
C PRO A 151 -13.57 -21.97 -14.83
N ALA A 152 -12.70 -22.52 -13.98
CA ALA A 152 -12.03 -21.78 -12.92
C ALA A 152 -11.18 -20.61 -13.45
N TYR A 153 -10.53 -20.78 -14.60
CA TYR A 153 -9.76 -19.71 -15.24
C TYR A 153 -10.66 -18.55 -15.73
N TRP A 154 -11.83 -18.89 -16.28
CA TRP A 154 -12.80 -17.90 -16.72
C TRP A 154 -13.46 -17.17 -15.55
N GLN A 155 -13.76 -17.88 -14.47
CA GLN A 155 -14.26 -17.28 -13.23
C GLN A 155 -13.26 -16.28 -12.66
N ALA A 156 -11.96 -16.57 -12.71
CA ALA A 156 -10.92 -15.64 -12.28
C ALA A 156 -10.96 -14.33 -13.09
N ILE A 157 -11.14 -14.37 -14.42
CA ILE A 157 -11.34 -13.14 -15.22
C ILE A 157 -12.64 -12.43 -14.79
N ARG A 158 -13.74 -13.17 -14.64
CA ARG A 158 -15.05 -12.61 -14.26
C ARG A 158 -15.03 -11.89 -12.91
N ARG A 159 -14.35 -12.44 -11.90
CA ARG A 159 -14.16 -11.82 -10.57
C ARG A 159 -13.38 -10.50 -10.64
N ASN A 160 -12.63 -10.31 -11.73
CA ASN A 160 -11.75 -9.16 -11.95
C ASN A 160 -12.30 -8.16 -12.98
N THR A 161 -13.60 -8.23 -13.27
CA THR A 161 -14.28 -7.27 -14.17
C THR A 161 -14.48 -5.89 -13.53
N SER A 162 -14.44 -5.80 -12.20
CA SER A 162 -14.51 -4.54 -11.46
C SER A 162 -13.12 -3.90 -11.30
N SER A 163 -13.06 -2.58 -11.49
CA SER A 163 -11.86 -1.77 -11.21
C SER A 163 -11.55 -1.62 -9.73
N VAL A 164 -12.47 -2.02 -8.85
CA VAL A 164 -12.32 -2.04 -7.40
C VAL A 164 -12.32 -3.48 -6.91
N THR A 165 -11.38 -3.83 -6.02
CA THR A 165 -11.22 -5.19 -5.49
C THR A 165 -11.19 -5.21 -3.95
N SER A 166 -11.81 -6.24 -3.37
CA SER A 166 -11.69 -6.60 -1.95
C SER A 166 -10.53 -7.55 -1.68
N PHE A 167 -9.84 -8.03 -2.73
CA PHE A 167 -8.81 -9.07 -2.66
C PHE A 167 -7.72 -8.73 -1.63
N TYR A 168 -7.13 -7.53 -1.71
CA TYR A 168 -6.04 -7.13 -0.82
C TYR A 168 -6.48 -7.01 0.63
N LEU A 169 -7.72 -6.57 0.87
CA LEU A 169 -8.28 -6.46 2.21
C LEU A 169 -8.51 -7.86 2.80
N LEU A 170 -9.10 -8.77 2.04
CA LEU A 170 -9.32 -10.15 2.48
C LEU A 170 -7.99 -10.87 2.72
N ALA A 171 -7.02 -10.70 1.81
CA ALA A 171 -5.68 -11.27 1.95
C ALA A 171 -4.98 -10.77 3.23
N SER A 172 -5.18 -9.51 3.63
CA SER A 172 -4.59 -8.96 4.86
C SER A 172 -5.06 -9.67 6.14
N VAL A 173 -6.19 -10.38 6.08
CA VAL A 173 -6.79 -11.15 7.18
C VAL A 173 -6.76 -12.65 6.86
N ASP A 174 -5.86 -13.09 5.97
CA ASP A 174 -5.70 -14.49 5.55
C ASP A 174 -7.01 -15.13 5.03
N HIS A 175 -7.86 -14.34 4.38
CA HIS A 175 -9.09 -14.79 3.71
C HIS A 175 -9.00 -14.59 2.19
N ARG A 176 -9.79 -15.37 1.43
CA ARG A 176 -9.91 -15.26 -0.02
C ARG A 176 -11.34 -15.57 -0.46
N ILE A 177 -11.66 -15.22 -1.70
CA ILE A 177 -12.89 -15.65 -2.36
C ILE A 177 -12.56 -16.92 -3.14
N ASP A 178 -13.32 -17.99 -2.96
CA ASP A 178 -13.11 -19.25 -3.66
C ASP A 178 -13.69 -19.25 -5.09
N ASP A 179 -13.59 -20.40 -5.77
CA ASP A 179 -14.08 -20.58 -7.14
C ASP A 179 -15.60 -20.43 -7.24
N LEU A 180 -16.33 -20.67 -6.15
CA LEU A 180 -17.78 -20.56 -6.06
C LEU A 180 -18.25 -19.14 -5.69
N GLY A 181 -17.31 -18.23 -5.37
CA GLY A 181 -17.63 -16.87 -4.96
C GLY A 181 -17.86 -16.71 -3.46
N GLU A 182 -17.57 -17.74 -2.67
CA GLU A 182 -17.77 -17.77 -1.23
C GLU A 182 -16.50 -17.35 -0.47
N LEU A 183 -16.68 -16.87 0.76
CA LEU A 183 -15.55 -16.51 1.63
C LEU A 183 -14.91 -17.78 2.18
N ALA A 184 -13.64 -17.99 1.83
CA ALA A 184 -12.82 -19.09 2.29
C ALA A 184 -11.56 -18.59 3.00
N LYS A 185 -10.99 -19.42 3.87
CA LYS A 185 -9.66 -19.15 4.43
C LYS A 185 -8.60 -19.28 3.33
N ALA A 186 -7.56 -18.47 3.42
CA ALA A 186 -6.39 -18.61 2.57
C ALA A 186 -5.76 -19.99 2.78
N THR A 187 -5.11 -20.51 1.75
CA THR A 187 -4.38 -21.78 1.86
C THR A 187 -3.23 -21.62 2.87
N PRO A 188 -2.74 -22.71 3.50
CA PRO A 188 -1.66 -22.63 4.48
C PRO A 188 -0.42 -21.88 3.98
N ASP A 189 -0.10 -22.01 2.69
CA ASP A 189 1.02 -21.32 2.05
C ASP A 189 0.78 -19.81 1.81
N GLN A 190 -0.47 -19.36 1.87
CA GLN A 190 -0.89 -17.96 1.66
C GLN A 190 -1.29 -17.26 2.98
N ALA A 191 -1.65 -18.02 4.02
CA ALA A 191 -2.08 -17.54 5.32
C ALA A 191 -0.90 -17.08 6.20
N ILE A 192 -0.19 -16.05 5.76
CA ILE A 192 1.06 -15.58 6.37
C ILE A 192 0.86 -14.22 7.07
N TYR A 193 -0.15 -13.44 6.68
CA TYR A 193 -0.25 -12.04 7.07
C TYR A 193 -0.57 -11.87 8.55
N LEU A 194 -1.52 -12.63 9.10
CA LEU A 194 -1.88 -12.51 10.52
C LEU A 194 -0.76 -12.98 11.43
N ASP A 195 -0.07 -14.07 11.07
CA ASP A 195 1.07 -14.58 11.85
C ASP A 195 2.20 -13.55 11.92
N ILE A 196 2.59 -12.95 10.79
CA ILE A 196 3.60 -11.88 10.76
C ILE A 196 3.14 -10.67 11.59
N PHE A 197 1.87 -10.27 11.46
CA PHE A 197 1.33 -9.13 12.19
C PHE A 197 1.39 -9.35 13.70
N VAL A 198 0.91 -10.50 14.18
CA VAL A 198 0.92 -10.85 15.60
C VAL A 198 2.35 -10.95 16.14
N ARG A 199 3.27 -11.60 15.39
CA ARG A 199 4.68 -11.68 15.78
C ARG A 199 5.32 -10.29 15.90
N THR A 200 5.05 -9.40 14.95
CA THR A 200 5.60 -8.04 14.96
C THR A 200 5.08 -7.24 16.15
N LEU A 201 3.77 -7.32 16.41
CA LEU A 201 3.14 -6.65 17.55
C LEU A 201 3.69 -7.19 18.88
N TRP A 202 3.80 -8.51 19.01
CA TRP A 202 4.38 -9.17 20.18
C TRP A 202 5.82 -8.74 20.43
N MET A 203 6.68 -8.77 19.41
CA MET A 203 8.07 -8.30 19.52
C MET A 203 8.13 -6.83 19.96
N GLY A 204 7.29 -5.97 19.39
CA GLY A 204 7.20 -4.57 19.80
C GLY A 204 6.84 -4.40 21.28
N VAL A 205 5.79 -5.10 21.74
CA VAL A 205 5.35 -5.06 23.16
C VAL A 205 6.44 -5.56 24.10
N VAL A 206 7.08 -6.67 23.76
CA VAL A 206 8.18 -7.25 24.57
C VAL A 206 9.35 -6.28 24.66
N ILE A 207 9.80 -5.73 23.53
CA ILE A 207 10.91 -4.76 23.48
C ILE A 207 10.57 -3.50 24.27
N THR A 208 9.38 -2.91 24.08
CA THR A 208 8.95 -1.73 24.83
C THR A 208 8.93 -2.00 26.33
N THR A 209 8.44 -3.17 26.74
CA THR A 209 8.39 -3.56 28.16
C THR A 209 9.80 -3.68 28.74
N ILE A 210 10.72 -4.38 28.05
CA ILE A 210 12.12 -4.51 28.48
C ILE A 210 12.79 -3.14 28.56
N CYS A 211 12.59 -2.30 27.55
CA CYS A 211 13.13 -0.94 27.53
C CYS A 211 12.62 -0.11 28.72
N LEU A 212 11.34 -0.19 29.07
CA LEU A 212 10.79 0.52 30.24
C LEU A 212 11.39 0.01 31.54
N VAL A 213 11.48 -1.32 31.70
CA VAL A 213 12.04 -1.97 32.90
C VAL A 213 13.52 -1.60 33.10
N LEU A 214 14.30 -1.46 32.03
CA LEU A 214 15.72 -1.11 32.11
C LEU A 214 15.97 0.41 32.15
N ALA A 215 15.23 1.18 31.35
CA ALA A 215 15.43 2.62 31.24
C ALA A 215 14.89 3.38 32.44
N TYR A 216 13.82 2.92 33.10
CA TYR A 216 13.25 3.61 34.25
C TYR A 216 14.21 3.65 35.46
N PRO A 217 14.83 2.53 35.89
CA PRO A 217 15.87 2.57 36.93
C PRO A 217 17.07 3.42 36.54
N LEU A 218 17.48 3.35 35.27
CA LEU A 218 18.60 4.15 34.77
C LEU A 218 18.29 5.65 34.82
N ALA A 219 17.10 6.06 34.39
CA ALA A 219 16.65 7.45 34.46
C ALA A 219 16.53 7.94 35.91
N TYR A 220 15.99 7.10 36.80
CA TYR A 220 15.93 7.38 38.23
C TYR A 220 17.33 7.57 38.83
N LEU A 221 18.29 6.72 38.47
CA LEU A 221 19.67 6.84 38.94
C LEU A 221 20.33 8.13 38.42
N LEU A 222 20.16 8.44 37.13
CA LEU A 222 20.70 9.66 36.52
C LEU A 222 20.16 10.94 37.16
N ALA A 223 18.90 10.93 37.63
CA ALA A 223 18.27 12.05 38.31
C ALA A 223 18.81 12.28 39.74
N ASN A 224 19.36 11.23 40.38
CA ASN A 224 19.82 11.29 41.78
C ASN A 224 21.36 11.35 41.93
N LEU A 225 22.14 11.17 40.85
CA LEU A 225 23.60 11.17 40.89
C LEU A 225 24.23 12.57 40.76
N PRO A 226 25.46 12.78 41.28
CA PRO A 226 26.24 14.00 41.05
C PRO A 226 26.50 14.26 39.56
N THR A 227 26.51 15.52 39.13
CA THR A 227 26.54 15.96 37.72
C THR A 227 27.65 15.31 36.88
N ARG A 228 28.84 15.05 37.45
CA ARG A 228 29.95 14.41 36.72
C ARG A 228 29.65 12.95 36.35
N GLN A 229 29.07 12.17 37.26
CA GLN A 229 28.75 10.76 37.02
C GLN A 229 27.52 10.62 36.10
N SER A 230 26.53 11.49 36.26
CA SER A 230 25.35 11.55 35.39
C SER A 230 25.74 11.86 33.93
N ASN A 231 26.63 12.82 33.70
CA ASN A 231 27.14 13.13 32.35
C ASN A 231 27.87 11.95 31.71
N LEU A 232 28.70 11.20 32.46
CA LEU A 232 29.41 10.03 31.94
C LEU A 232 28.43 8.93 31.51
N LEU A 233 27.45 8.61 32.34
CA LEU A 233 26.42 7.61 32.03
C LEU A 233 25.57 8.03 30.83
N MET A 234 25.23 9.32 30.71
CA MET A 234 24.50 9.85 29.56
C MET A 234 25.28 9.69 28.26
N ILE A 235 26.61 9.93 28.27
CA ILE A 235 27.48 9.67 27.12
C ILE A 235 27.46 8.18 26.75
N LEU A 236 27.55 7.28 27.74
CA LEU A 236 27.58 5.84 27.51
C LEU A 236 26.28 5.31 26.86
N VAL A 237 25.13 5.88 27.26
CA VAL A 237 23.82 5.56 26.68
C VAL A 237 23.65 6.12 25.27
N LEU A 238 24.19 7.31 25.01
CA LEU A 238 24.12 7.94 23.70
C LEU A 238 25.10 7.31 22.70
N LEU A 239 26.25 6.82 23.13
CA LEU A 239 27.26 6.19 22.26
C LEU A 239 26.69 5.19 21.24
N PRO A 240 25.84 4.22 21.60
CA PRO A 240 25.25 3.28 20.63
C PRO A 240 24.34 3.94 19.59
N PHE A 241 23.78 5.12 19.86
CA PHE A 241 22.99 5.88 18.88
C PHE A 241 23.86 6.42 17.73
N TRP A 242 25.13 6.75 18.01
CA TRP A 242 26.09 7.25 17.03
C TRP A 242 26.69 6.11 16.17
N THR A 243 26.51 4.86 16.60
CA THR A 243 26.95 3.70 15.84
C THR A 243 25.92 3.29 14.79
N SER A 244 26.39 3.15 13.55
CA SER A 244 25.57 2.70 12.42
C SER A 244 24.86 1.39 12.74
N ILE A 245 23.57 1.31 12.43
CA ILE A 245 22.77 0.10 12.66
C ILE A 245 23.34 -1.10 11.89
N LEU A 246 23.93 -0.87 10.70
CA LEU A 246 24.57 -1.92 9.89
C LEU A 246 25.74 -2.57 10.64
N VAL A 247 26.60 -1.75 11.27
CA VAL A 247 27.75 -2.25 12.02
C VAL A 247 27.29 -3.06 13.24
N ARG A 248 26.28 -2.55 13.95
CA ARG A 248 25.69 -3.27 15.10
C ARG A 248 25.09 -4.62 14.68
N VAL A 249 24.30 -4.65 13.61
CA VAL A 249 23.70 -5.89 13.09
C VAL A 249 24.76 -6.87 12.62
N ALA A 250 25.78 -6.41 11.88
CA ALA A 250 26.88 -7.26 11.42
C ALA A 250 27.69 -7.85 12.59
N ALA A 251 27.97 -7.06 13.62
CA ALA A 251 28.66 -7.54 14.81
C ALA A 251 27.87 -8.65 15.52
N TRP A 252 26.55 -8.49 15.67
CA TRP A 252 25.68 -9.54 16.22
C TRP A 252 25.65 -10.79 15.35
N ILE A 253 25.57 -10.65 14.03
CA ILE A 253 25.62 -11.79 13.11
C ILE A 253 26.95 -12.54 13.27
N VAL A 254 28.08 -11.84 13.28
CA VAL A 254 29.40 -12.48 13.44
C VAL A 254 29.54 -13.17 14.80
N LEU A 255 28.94 -12.61 15.85
CA LEU A 255 28.96 -13.20 17.18
C LEU A 255 28.06 -14.43 17.31
N LEU A 256 26.89 -14.44 16.67
CA LEU A 256 25.83 -15.46 16.83
C LEU A 256 25.76 -16.49 15.69
N GLN A 257 26.52 -16.30 14.60
CA GLN A 257 26.55 -17.27 13.49
C GLN A 257 27.22 -18.57 13.93
N SER A 258 26.87 -19.68 13.27
CA SER A 258 27.48 -20.99 13.54
C SER A 258 29.00 -20.98 13.25
N GLY A 259 29.81 -21.03 14.30
CA GLY A 259 31.28 -20.87 14.26
C GLY A 259 31.79 -19.49 14.70
N GLY A 260 30.87 -18.61 15.12
CA GLY A 260 31.17 -17.36 15.82
C GLY A 260 31.69 -17.60 17.24
N LEU A 261 31.91 -16.50 17.97
CA LEU A 261 32.48 -16.57 19.32
C LEU A 261 31.54 -17.24 20.34
N ILE A 262 30.22 -17.27 20.07
CA ILE A 262 29.16 -17.77 20.94
C ILE A 262 28.27 -18.76 20.18
#